data_AF-A0A9W8JRL0-F1
#
_entry.id   AF-A0A9W8JRL0-F1
#
_cell.length_a   1.000
_cell.length_b   1.000
_cell.length_c   1.000
_cell.angle_alpha   90.00
_cell.angle_beta   90.00
_cell.angle_gamma   90.00
#
_symmetry.space_group_name_H-M   'P 1'
#
loop_
_entity.id
_entity.type
_entity.pdbx_description
1 polymer ?
#
loop_
_entity_poly.entity_id
_entity_poly.type
_entity_poly.pdbx_seq_one_letter_code
_entity_poly.pdbx_strand_id
1 'polypeptide(L)'
;MTKILSQWGLGPALAKISHKCTSFKMRNEVTGADPIEGTVTLRGGDVVKADVIVAADGHDSIMRPLVTGEEESVDELPGQRYLSLAFQVPTDALREDEELASLTDPLVWYLWVGDGYIFHGNLVVGEQDFTDIETPKTRKKRGRKGEAGHPLVPGSRHSTALSIEDAQTLGRLFSHIQHKSQLPQFLNAYEEIRQPRVSATQEYEQRQFGMFSAPAGPPMIQRDAMMRAALAYEDWEHMDEDTFKMVWGNELALMGHDAGEQVDDWWTQWRSFFEGKERARQRDSIQIPVLQPASYD
;
A
#
# COMPACT_ATOMS: atom_id res chain seq x y z
N MET A 1 18.56 -12.67 -7.41
CA MET A 1 17.10 -12.45 -7.50
C MET A 1 16.30 -13.74 -7.72
N THR A 2 16.67 -14.64 -8.63
CA THR A 2 15.88 -15.86 -8.93
C THR A 2 15.77 -16.87 -7.77
N LYS A 3 16.78 -16.97 -6.90
CA LYS A 3 16.76 -17.86 -5.72
C LYS A 3 15.80 -17.40 -4.61
N ILE A 4 15.65 -16.09 -4.46
CA ILE A 4 14.77 -15.45 -3.47
C ILE A 4 13.31 -15.63 -3.89
N LEU A 5 13.01 -15.47 -5.18
CA LEU A 5 11.65 -15.60 -5.72
C LEU A 5 11.08 -17.03 -5.61
N SER A 6 11.93 -18.06 -5.61
CA SER A 6 11.51 -19.45 -5.36
C SER A 6 11.35 -19.76 -3.87
N GLN A 7 12.22 -19.22 -3.01
CA GLN A 7 12.14 -19.45 -1.55
C GLN A 7 10.90 -18.79 -0.92
N TRP A 8 10.47 -17.64 -1.44
CA TRP A 8 9.38 -16.85 -0.88
C TRP A 8 8.00 -17.21 -1.47
N GLY A 9 7.89 -18.31 -2.23
CA GLY A 9 6.62 -18.74 -2.84
C GLY A 9 6.09 -17.83 -3.96
N LEU A 10 6.84 -16.77 -4.34
CA LEU A 10 6.43 -15.83 -5.39
C LEU A 10 6.38 -16.48 -6.78
N GLY A 11 7.26 -17.43 -7.08
CA GLY A 11 7.21 -18.18 -8.36
C GLY A 11 5.86 -18.88 -8.58
N PRO A 12 5.39 -19.73 -7.64
CA PRO A 12 4.06 -20.31 -7.65
C PRO A 12 2.92 -19.27 -7.67
N ALA A 13 3.02 -18.18 -6.92
CA ALA A 13 2.02 -17.11 -6.94
C ALA A 13 1.93 -16.42 -8.31
N LEU A 14 3.07 -16.10 -8.93
CA LEU A 14 3.17 -15.53 -10.27
C LEU A 14 2.60 -16.48 -11.33
N ALA A 15 2.87 -17.79 -11.24
CA ALA A 15 2.27 -18.79 -12.13
C ALA A 15 0.74 -18.91 -11.95
N LYS A 16 0.23 -18.73 -10.73
CA LYS A 16 -1.22 -18.68 -10.45
C LYS A 16 -1.89 -17.43 -11.00
N ILE A 17 -1.20 -16.31 -11.16
CA ILE A 17 -1.79 -15.09 -11.72
C ILE A 17 -1.49 -14.90 -13.22
N SER A 18 -0.49 -15.59 -13.77
CA SER A 18 -0.06 -15.40 -15.15
C SER A 18 -1.15 -15.74 -16.18
N HIS A 19 -2.10 -16.62 -15.84
CA HIS A 19 -3.24 -16.92 -16.72
C HIS A 19 -4.32 -15.83 -16.72
N LYS A 20 -4.28 -14.90 -15.77
CA LYS A 20 -5.22 -13.75 -15.68
C LYS A 20 -4.71 -12.51 -16.42
N CYS A 21 -3.43 -12.50 -16.83
CA CYS A 21 -2.87 -11.42 -17.64
C CYS A 21 -2.71 -11.86 -19.11
N THR A 22 -3.00 -10.95 -20.04
CA THR A 22 -2.80 -11.20 -21.48
C THR A 22 -1.31 -11.34 -21.82
N SER A 23 -0.45 -10.62 -21.12
CA SER A 23 1.00 -10.72 -21.28
C SER A 23 1.73 -10.32 -20.00
N PHE A 24 2.79 -11.05 -19.67
CA PHE A 24 3.68 -10.72 -18.55
C PHE A 24 5.13 -10.77 -19.04
N LYS A 25 5.83 -9.64 -18.92
CA LYS A 25 7.21 -9.50 -19.42
C LYS A 25 8.14 -9.11 -18.28
N MET A 26 9.06 -10.00 -17.95
CA MET A 26 10.11 -9.75 -16.96
C MET A 26 11.34 -9.11 -17.60
N ARG A 27 12.15 -8.42 -16.79
CA ARG A 27 13.41 -7.78 -17.21
C ARG A 27 13.24 -6.72 -18.31
N ASN A 28 12.06 -6.12 -18.39
CA ASN A 28 11.79 -4.93 -19.21
C ASN A 28 11.70 -3.72 -18.29
N GLU A 29 12.84 -3.08 -18.08
CA GLU A 29 12.90 -1.86 -17.30
C GLU A 29 12.25 -0.71 -18.07
N VAL A 30 11.36 0.02 -17.40
CA VAL A 30 10.79 1.27 -17.90
C VAL A 30 11.76 2.39 -17.54
N THR A 31 12.16 3.19 -18.53
CA THR A 31 13.15 4.27 -18.36
C THR A 31 12.57 5.66 -18.59
N GLY A 32 11.33 5.76 -19.02
CA GLY A 32 10.61 7.01 -19.18
C GLY A 32 9.13 6.79 -19.49
N ALA A 33 8.34 7.85 -19.42
CA ALA A 33 6.93 7.83 -19.76
C ALA A 33 6.42 9.22 -20.14
N ASP A 34 5.28 9.22 -20.83
CA ASP A 34 4.43 10.39 -21.02
C ASP A 34 3.03 10.04 -20.48
N PRO A 35 2.67 10.52 -19.28
CA PRO A 35 1.36 10.25 -18.68
C PRO A 35 0.18 10.83 -19.46
N ILE A 36 0.38 11.94 -20.21
CA ILE A 36 -0.67 12.60 -20.99
C ILE A 36 -0.97 11.78 -22.23
N GLU A 37 0.07 11.33 -22.93
CA GLU A 37 -0.06 10.51 -24.14
C GLU A 37 -0.31 9.03 -23.85
N GLY A 38 -0.20 8.61 -22.59
CA GLY A 38 -0.39 7.22 -22.16
C GLY A 38 0.71 6.30 -22.69
N THR A 39 1.97 6.76 -22.68
CA THR A 39 3.10 5.97 -23.20
C THR A 39 4.18 5.70 -22.17
N VAL A 40 4.84 4.55 -22.29
CA VAL A 40 6.04 4.18 -21.53
C VAL A 40 7.17 3.77 -22.47
N THR A 41 8.38 4.20 -22.17
CA THR A 41 9.61 3.88 -22.90
C THR A 41 10.40 2.82 -22.14
N LEU A 42 10.72 1.72 -22.81
CA LEU A 42 11.52 0.63 -22.25
C LEU A 42 13.01 0.89 -22.49
N ARG A 43 13.89 0.30 -21.67
CA ARG A 43 15.36 0.42 -21.80
C ARG A 43 15.89 0.07 -23.20
N GLY A 44 15.20 -0.79 -23.95
CA GLY A 44 15.55 -1.15 -25.33
C GLY A 44 15.20 -0.07 -26.39
N GLY A 45 14.52 1.00 -25.99
CA GLY A 45 14.01 2.05 -26.89
C GLY A 45 12.57 1.83 -27.36
N ASP A 46 12.01 0.64 -27.12
CA ASP A 46 10.61 0.34 -27.45
C ASP A 46 9.65 1.24 -26.67
N VAL A 47 8.61 1.73 -27.34
CA VAL A 47 7.54 2.53 -26.72
C VAL A 47 6.26 1.71 -26.71
N VAL A 48 5.62 1.62 -25.54
CA VAL A 48 4.32 0.97 -25.35
C VAL A 48 3.28 2.03 -25.06
N LYS A 49 2.14 1.98 -25.75
CA LYS A 49 1.00 2.87 -25.56
C LYS A 49 -0.17 2.12 -24.92
N ALA A 50 -0.85 2.76 -23.98
CA ALA A 50 -2.03 2.24 -23.29
C ALA A 50 -3.05 3.36 -23.03
N ASP A 51 -4.31 2.99 -22.80
CA ASP A 51 -5.33 3.96 -22.37
C ASP A 51 -5.14 4.38 -20.90
N VAL A 52 -4.60 3.47 -20.08
CA VAL A 52 -4.26 3.69 -18.67
C VAL A 52 -2.93 3.01 -18.37
N ILE A 53 -2.06 3.71 -17.65
CA ILE A 53 -0.82 3.17 -17.09
C ILE A 53 -0.97 3.18 -15.57
N VAL A 54 -0.80 2.03 -14.94
CA VAL A 54 -0.74 1.92 -13.48
C VAL A 54 0.72 1.81 -13.07
N ALA A 55 1.23 2.83 -12.37
CA ALA A 55 2.59 2.88 -11.89
C ALA A 55 2.70 2.22 -10.51
N ALA A 56 3.24 1.01 -10.47
CA ALA A 56 3.56 0.27 -9.23
C ALA A 56 5.08 0.01 -9.14
N ASP A 57 5.88 1.03 -9.46
CA ASP A 57 7.34 0.98 -9.59
C ASP A 57 8.10 1.23 -8.27
N GLY A 58 7.38 1.30 -7.15
CA GLY A 58 7.94 1.25 -5.81
C GLY A 58 8.54 2.58 -5.35
N HIS A 59 9.56 2.49 -4.50
CA HIS A 59 10.08 3.65 -3.76
C HIS A 59 10.86 4.66 -4.59
N ASP A 60 11.65 4.19 -5.55
CA ASP A 60 12.43 5.02 -6.48
C ASP A 60 11.59 5.31 -7.75
N SER A 61 10.30 5.61 -7.59
CA SER A 61 9.36 5.75 -8.70
C SER A 61 9.81 6.82 -9.69
N ILE A 62 9.95 6.42 -10.96
CA ILE A 62 10.22 7.35 -12.06
C ILE A 62 8.94 8.02 -12.56
N MET A 63 7.79 7.41 -12.27
CA MET A 63 6.47 7.90 -12.69
C MET A 63 5.97 9.03 -11.81
N ARG A 64 6.20 8.94 -10.49
CA ARG A 64 5.73 9.91 -9.50
C ARG A 64 6.01 11.38 -9.89
N PRO A 65 7.25 11.82 -10.18
CA PRO A 65 7.51 13.22 -10.53
C PRO A 65 6.84 13.66 -11.85
N LEU A 66 6.56 12.72 -12.77
CA LEU A 66 5.86 13.01 -14.02
C LEU A 66 4.37 13.30 -13.80
N VAL A 67 3.78 12.78 -12.73
CA VAL A 67 2.36 12.95 -12.38
C VAL A 67 2.18 14.14 -11.43
N THR A 68 3.02 14.27 -10.40
CA THR A 68 2.88 15.33 -9.38
C THR A 68 3.44 16.67 -9.85
N GLY A 69 4.35 16.67 -10.84
CA GLY A 69 5.10 17.86 -11.24
C GLY A 69 6.11 18.34 -10.20
N GLU A 70 6.29 17.59 -9.11
CA GLU A 70 7.24 17.88 -8.05
C GLU A 70 8.51 17.07 -8.28
N GLU A 71 9.67 17.75 -8.42
CA GLU A 71 10.94 17.08 -8.18
C GLU A 71 10.95 16.58 -6.75
N GLU A 72 11.43 15.35 -6.51
CA GLU A 72 11.46 14.71 -5.20
C GLU A 72 12.01 15.68 -4.12
N SER A 73 11.11 16.33 -3.37
CA SER A 73 11.51 17.06 -2.19
C SER A 73 11.79 16.02 -1.12
N VAL A 74 13.06 15.97 -0.69
CA VAL A 74 13.39 15.39 0.59
C VAL A 74 12.78 16.34 1.61
N ASP A 75 11.49 16.18 1.94
CA ASP A 75 10.99 16.73 3.19
C ASP A 75 11.75 16.00 4.29
N GLU A 76 12.90 16.56 4.64
CA GLU A 76 13.67 16.16 5.79
C GLU A 76 12.72 16.28 6.97
N LEU A 77 12.26 15.15 7.53
CA LEU A 77 11.75 15.16 8.89
C LEU A 77 12.83 15.87 9.73
N PRO A 78 12.53 17.04 10.33
CA PRO A 78 13.57 17.84 10.92
C PRO A 78 14.25 17.06 12.05
N GLY A 79 15.53 16.74 11.84
CA GLY A 79 16.45 16.34 12.91
C GLY A 79 16.66 14.85 13.18
N GLN A 80 15.99 13.90 12.51
CA GLN A 80 16.24 12.46 12.77
C GLN A 80 16.30 11.62 11.49
N ARG A 81 17.32 10.75 11.41
CA ARG A 81 17.52 9.80 10.32
C ARG A 81 17.55 8.40 10.88
N TYR A 82 16.80 7.53 10.21
CA TYR A 82 16.58 6.16 10.59
C TYR A 82 17.26 5.25 9.58
N LEU A 83 17.99 4.25 10.05
CA LEU A 83 18.42 3.11 9.26
C LEU A 83 17.45 1.98 9.57
N SER A 84 16.92 1.27 8.57
CA SER A 84 16.19 0.03 8.79
C SER A 84 17.09 -1.13 8.34
N LEU A 85 17.31 -2.10 9.22
CA LEU A 85 18.09 -3.32 8.98
C LEU A 85 17.14 -4.49 9.05
N ALA A 86 17.12 -5.33 8.02
CA ALA A 86 16.35 -6.56 8.04
C ALA A 86 17.28 -7.77 7.82
N PHE A 87 17.15 -8.78 8.67
CA PHE A 87 17.91 -10.03 8.55
C PHE A 87 17.09 -11.23 9.00
N GLN A 88 17.59 -12.42 8.65
CA GLN A 88 16.98 -13.69 9.01
C GLN A 88 17.95 -14.52 9.85
N VAL A 89 17.46 -15.11 10.92
CA VAL A 89 18.21 -16.06 11.75
C VAL A 89 17.55 -17.44 11.66
N PRO A 90 18.29 -18.50 11.31
CA PRO A 90 17.75 -19.86 11.28
C PRO A 90 17.23 -20.27 12.66
N THR A 91 16.00 -20.79 12.74
CA THR A 91 15.37 -21.16 14.01
C THR A 91 16.16 -22.21 14.78
N ASP A 92 16.77 -23.17 14.09
CA ASP A 92 17.58 -24.21 14.75
C ASP A 92 18.79 -23.62 15.47
N ALA A 93 19.40 -22.56 14.93
CA ALA A 93 20.49 -21.86 15.59
C ALA A 93 20.02 -21.11 16.85
N LEU A 94 18.79 -20.60 16.87
CA LEU A 94 18.19 -19.99 18.07
C LEU A 94 17.85 -21.05 19.13
N ARG A 95 17.39 -22.24 18.72
CA ARG A 95 17.04 -23.35 19.64
C ARG A 95 18.26 -24.00 20.29
N GLU A 96 19.41 -23.98 19.63
CA GLU A 96 20.68 -24.48 20.19
C GLU A 96 21.20 -23.62 21.35
N ASP A 97 20.75 -22.36 21.46
CA ASP A 97 21.10 -21.44 22.53
C ASP A 97 19.97 -21.37 23.58
N GLU A 98 20.28 -21.72 24.83
CA GLU A 98 19.31 -21.77 25.93
C GLU A 98 18.66 -20.40 26.22
N GLU A 99 19.39 -19.29 26.01
CA GLU A 99 18.85 -17.94 26.25
C GLU A 99 17.92 -17.48 25.10
N LEU A 100 18.15 -17.98 23.88
CA LEU A 100 17.43 -17.54 22.68
C LEU A 100 16.31 -18.49 22.26
N ALA A 101 16.27 -19.73 22.76
CA ALA A 101 15.28 -20.73 22.40
C ALA A 101 13.83 -20.24 22.57
N SER A 102 13.59 -19.42 23.60
CA SER A 102 12.28 -18.84 23.86
C SER A 102 11.77 -17.95 22.73
N LEU A 103 12.65 -17.34 21.92
CA LEU A 103 12.27 -16.47 20.79
C LEU A 103 11.64 -17.23 19.62
N THR A 104 11.55 -18.55 19.72
CA THR A 104 11.00 -19.45 18.69
C THR A 104 9.55 -19.85 18.96
N ASP A 105 8.83 -19.13 19.82
CA ASP A 105 7.39 -19.31 20.00
C ASP A 105 6.63 -18.75 18.78
N PRO A 106 5.89 -19.58 18.01
CA PRO A 106 5.19 -19.15 16.81
C PRO A 106 3.97 -18.26 17.09
N LEU A 107 3.50 -18.19 18.34
CA LEU A 107 2.35 -17.38 18.74
C LEU A 107 2.75 -16.00 19.24
N VAL A 108 4.04 -15.73 19.40
CA VAL A 108 4.54 -14.51 20.01
C VAL A 108 5.23 -13.64 18.96
N TRP A 109 4.77 -12.39 18.87
CA TRP A 109 5.53 -11.34 18.21
C TRP A 109 6.29 -10.54 19.24
N TYR A 110 7.62 -10.61 19.19
CA TYR A 110 8.47 -9.87 20.11
C TYR A 110 8.71 -8.45 19.62
N LEU A 111 8.55 -7.50 20.53
CA LEU A 111 8.81 -6.09 20.31
C LEU A 111 9.65 -5.54 21.48
N TRP A 112 10.84 -5.05 21.15
CA TRP A 112 11.72 -4.36 22.08
C TRP A 112 11.86 -2.90 21.65
N VAL A 113 11.63 -2.00 22.60
CA VAL A 113 11.69 -0.56 22.37
C VAL A 113 12.64 0.10 23.36
N GLY A 114 13.41 1.08 22.90
CA GLY A 114 14.41 1.76 23.72
C GLY A 114 14.58 3.22 23.34
N ASP A 115 15.71 3.82 23.74
CA ASP A 115 16.02 5.22 23.43
C ASP A 115 16.28 5.42 21.93
N GLY A 116 15.23 5.77 21.18
CA GLY A 116 15.37 6.07 19.76
C GLY A 116 15.54 4.87 18.84
N TYR A 117 15.28 3.66 19.31
CA TYR A 117 15.30 2.45 18.47
C TYR A 117 14.10 1.55 18.77
N ILE A 118 13.75 0.80 17.73
CA ILE A 118 12.71 -0.23 17.75
C ILE A 118 13.33 -1.46 17.12
N PHE A 119 13.11 -2.59 17.77
CA PHE A 119 13.54 -3.90 17.33
C PHE A 119 12.35 -4.84 17.46
N HIS A 120 12.03 -5.55 16.40
CA HIS A 120 10.95 -6.53 16.45
C HIS A 120 11.29 -7.74 15.61
N GLY A 121 10.80 -8.89 16.06
CA GLY A 121 10.96 -10.09 15.29
C GLY A 121 9.93 -11.15 15.62
N ASN A 122 9.69 -11.98 14.61
CA ASN A 122 8.71 -13.03 14.63
C ASN A 122 9.19 -14.17 13.72
N LEU A 123 8.68 -15.37 13.96
CA LEU A 123 8.88 -16.48 13.05
C LEU A 123 8.11 -16.25 11.75
N VAL A 124 8.74 -16.58 10.62
CA VAL A 124 8.18 -16.42 9.28
C VAL A 124 8.29 -17.75 8.53
N VAL A 125 7.21 -18.14 7.85
CA VAL A 125 7.06 -19.33 6.96
C VAL A 125 7.70 -20.65 7.48
N GLY A 126 6.85 -21.56 7.97
CA GLY A 126 7.25 -22.95 8.26
C GLY A 126 8.14 -23.13 9.49
N GLU A 127 8.22 -22.11 10.36
CA GLU A 127 9.04 -22.08 11.59
C GLU A 127 10.56 -22.16 11.37
N GLN A 128 11.05 -21.82 10.17
CA GLN A 128 12.47 -22.01 9.82
C GLN A 128 13.32 -20.74 9.93
N ASP A 129 12.72 -19.55 9.82
CA ASP A 129 13.44 -18.27 9.83
C ASP A 129 12.78 -17.26 10.80
N PHE A 130 13.57 -16.69 11.70
CA PHE A 130 13.20 -15.49 12.48
C PHE A 130 13.55 -14.26 11.65
N THR A 131 12.57 -13.42 11.29
CA THR A 131 12.83 -12.17 10.56
C THR A 131 12.83 -11.01 11.52
N ASP A 132 13.88 -10.20 11.39
CA ASP A 132 14.17 -9.08 12.26
C ASP A 132 14.09 -7.78 11.46
N ILE A 133 13.59 -6.72 12.09
CA ILE A 133 13.74 -5.36 11.57
C ILE A 133 14.23 -4.43 12.71
N GLU A 134 15.50 -4.04 12.65
CA GLU A 134 16.10 -3.06 13.55
C GLU A 134 16.02 -1.68 12.91
N THR A 135 15.55 -0.67 13.66
CA THR A 135 15.60 0.72 13.16
C THR A 135 16.51 1.64 13.99
N PRO A 136 17.86 1.56 13.86
CA PRO A 136 18.75 2.44 14.61
C PRO A 136 18.85 3.87 14.04
N LYS A 137 19.13 4.84 14.92
CA LYS A 137 19.49 6.21 14.53
C LYS A 137 20.84 6.22 13.81
N THR A 138 20.91 6.85 12.63
CA THR A 138 22.19 7.05 11.93
C THR A 138 22.42 8.50 11.51
N ARG A 139 23.68 8.85 11.23
CA ARG A 139 24.13 10.23 10.91
C ARG A 139 24.29 10.49 9.40
N LYS A 140 24.03 9.51 8.52
CA LYS A 140 24.36 9.59 7.07
C LYS A 140 23.17 9.92 6.18
N LYS A 141 23.45 10.63 5.08
CA LYS A 141 22.50 11.24 4.14
C LYS A 141 21.93 10.21 3.16
N ARG A 142 20.65 9.86 3.29
CA ARG A 142 19.68 9.64 2.19
C ARG A 142 18.37 9.11 2.78
N GLY A 143 17.34 9.95 2.81
CA GLY A 143 15.95 9.50 2.97
C GLY A 143 15.25 9.73 1.64
N ARG A 144 14.81 8.66 0.99
CA ARG A 144 13.94 8.71 -0.19
C ARG A 144 12.55 8.25 0.25
N LYS A 145 11.51 8.99 -0.13
CA LYS A 145 10.11 8.70 0.23
C LYS A 145 9.62 7.51 -0.62
N GLY A 146 9.10 6.43 0.00
CA GLY A 146 8.90 5.15 -0.70
C GLY A 146 7.47 4.63 -0.89
N GLU A 147 7.16 4.23 -2.13
CA GLU A 147 5.97 3.61 -2.77
C GLU A 147 5.12 4.59 -3.60
N ALA A 148 5.05 4.37 -4.92
CA ALA A 148 4.87 5.38 -5.98
C ALA A 148 3.75 6.42 -5.74
N GLY A 149 2.57 5.98 -5.32
CA GLY A 149 1.43 6.86 -5.05
C GLY A 149 1.25 7.23 -3.56
N HIS A 150 1.91 6.51 -2.65
CA HIS A 150 1.66 6.60 -1.21
C HIS A 150 2.95 6.38 -0.42
N PRO A 151 3.89 7.36 -0.45
CA PRO A 151 5.17 7.18 0.20
C PRO A 151 5.02 7.04 1.72
N LEU A 152 5.47 5.93 2.30
CA LEU A 152 5.46 5.70 3.74
C LEU A 152 6.86 5.87 4.37
N VAL A 153 6.91 5.94 5.71
CA VAL A 153 8.18 5.99 6.44
C VAL A 153 8.92 4.64 6.32
N PRO A 154 10.26 4.62 6.22
CA PRO A 154 11.00 3.36 6.19
C PRO A 154 10.69 2.49 7.41
N GLY A 155 10.34 1.22 7.18
CA GLY A 155 9.91 0.29 8.22
C GLY A 155 8.41 0.31 8.52
N SER A 156 7.61 1.10 7.78
CA SER A 156 6.15 1.02 7.83
C SER A 156 5.63 -0.36 7.44
N ARG A 157 4.51 -0.75 8.07
CA ARG A 157 3.95 -2.10 7.94
C ARG A 157 2.80 -2.17 6.93
N HIS A 158 2.21 -1.03 6.60
CA HIS A 158 1.00 -0.96 5.77
C HIS A 158 1.24 -0.77 4.26
N SER A 159 2.49 -0.66 3.80
CA SER A 159 2.78 -0.31 2.41
C SER A 159 2.24 -1.34 1.41
N THR A 160 2.44 -2.62 1.73
CA THR A 160 1.91 -3.75 0.93
C THR A 160 0.39 -3.80 0.96
N ALA A 161 -0.23 -3.51 2.11
CA ALA A 161 -1.69 -3.48 2.23
C ALA A 161 -2.28 -2.36 1.35
N LEU A 162 -1.71 -1.15 1.39
CA LEU A 162 -2.14 -0.04 0.52
C LEU A 162 -2.03 -0.40 -0.96
N SER A 163 -0.95 -1.06 -1.38
CA SER A 163 -0.78 -1.51 -2.77
C SER A 163 -1.86 -2.51 -3.20
N ILE A 164 -2.30 -3.40 -2.30
CA ILE A 164 -3.37 -4.36 -2.57
C ILE A 164 -4.73 -3.66 -2.61
N GLU A 165 -4.99 -2.77 -1.65
CA GLU A 165 -6.19 -1.94 -1.61
C GLU A 165 -6.32 -1.12 -2.90
N ASP A 166 -5.24 -0.50 -3.39
CA ASP A 166 -5.21 0.25 -4.65
C ASP A 166 -5.61 -0.63 -5.84
N ALA A 167 -5.04 -1.84 -5.93
CA ALA A 167 -5.37 -2.80 -6.98
C ALA A 167 -6.84 -3.25 -6.90
N GLN A 168 -7.37 -3.47 -5.69
CA GLN A 168 -8.77 -3.83 -5.47
C GLN A 168 -9.71 -2.69 -5.86
N THR A 169 -9.40 -1.46 -5.45
CA THR A 169 -10.20 -0.27 -5.76
C THR A 169 -10.24 -0.02 -7.26
N LEU A 170 -9.09 0.00 -7.95
CA LEU A 170 -9.05 0.15 -9.42
C LEU A 170 -9.80 -0.98 -10.12
N GLY A 171 -9.57 -2.22 -9.71
CA GLY A 171 -10.21 -3.39 -10.32
C GLY A 171 -11.72 -3.36 -10.18
N ARG A 172 -12.25 -2.97 -9.01
CA ARG A 172 -13.69 -2.84 -8.77
C ARG A 172 -14.29 -1.65 -9.50
N LEU A 173 -13.67 -0.47 -9.46
CA LEU A 173 -14.14 0.71 -10.20
C LEU A 173 -14.23 0.42 -11.70
N PHE A 174 -13.17 -0.13 -12.29
CA PHE A 174 -13.16 -0.48 -13.71
C PHE A 174 -14.06 -1.66 -14.06
N SER A 175 -14.55 -2.45 -13.11
CA SER A 175 -15.58 -3.46 -13.38
C SER A 175 -16.92 -2.83 -13.80
N HIS A 176 -17.14 -1.55 -13.46
CA HIS A 176 -18.32 -0.78 -13.83
C HIS A 176 -18.12 0.02 -15.13
N ILE A 177 -16.93 0.00 -15.72
CA ILE A 177 -16.67 0.74 -16.94
C ILE A 177 -17.40 0.12 -18.13
N GLN A 178 -18.07 0.95 -18.91
CA GLN A 178 -18.75 0.55 -20.14
C GLN A 178 -18.03 1.12 -21.37
N HIS A 179 -17.48 2.33 -21.24
CA HIS A 179 -16.83 3.05 -22.34
C HIS A 179 -15.54 3.70 -21.87
N LYS A 180 -14.52 3.72 -22.73
CA LYS A 180 -13.22 4.38 -22.45
C LYS A 180 -13.36 5.86 -22.09
N SER A 181 -14.39 6.54 -22.58
CA SER A 181 -14.64 7.95 -22.23
C SER A 181 -14.97 8.16 -20.74
N GLN A 182 -15.24 7.10 -19.99
CA GLN A 182 -15.51 7.14 -18.54
C GLN A 182 -14.22 7.05 -17.71
N LEU A 183 -13.07 6.76 -18.33
CA LEU A 183 -11.79 6.59 -17.63
C LEU A 183 -11.44 7.79 -16.74
N PRO A 184 -11.58 9.07 -17.18
CA PRO A 184 -11.25 10.20 -16.32
C PRO A 184 -12.12 10.25 -15.05
N GLN A 185 -13.40 9.89 -15.16
CA GLN A 185 -14.31 9.89 -14.00
C GLN A 185 -13.97 8.78 -13.01
N PHE A 186 -13.63 7.58 -13.49
CA PHE A 186 -13.23 6.47 -12.61
C PHE A 186 -11.84 6.66 -12.00
N LEU A 187 -10.91 7.29 -12.71
CA LEU A 187 -9.61 7.67 -12.14
C LEU A 187 -9.76 8.75 -11.06
N ASN A 188 -10.65 9.73 -11.26
CA ASN A 188 -10.99 10.70 -10.22
C ASN A 188 -11.67 10.03 -9.01
N ALA A 189 -12.57 9.06 -9.24
CA ALA A 189 -13.17 8.27 -8.16
C ALA A 189 -12.13 7.50 -7.35
N TYR A 190 -11.14 6.93 -8.03
CA TYR A 190 -10.01 6.27 -7.37
C TYR A 190 -9.28 7.23 -6.44
N GLU A 191 -8.93 8.43 -6.91
CA GLU A 191 -8.28 9.43 -6.07
C GLU A 191 -9.16 9.86 -4.89
N GLU A 192 -10.46 10.11 -5.12
CA GLU A 192 -11.42 10.49 -4.08
C GLU A 192 -11.53 9.44 -2.96
N ILE A 193 -11.52 8.16 -3.31
CA ILE A 193 -11.60 7.04 -2.36
C ILE A 193 -10.26 6.84 -1.65
N ARG A 194 -9.14 6.87 -2.38
CA ARG A 194 -7.83 6.44 -1.86
C ARG A 194 -7.06 7.54 -1.16
N GLN A 195 -7.15 8.81 -1.60
CA GLN A 195 -6.36 9.89 -1.01
C GLN A 195 -6.59 10.07 0.50
N PRO A 196 -7.83 10.10 1.02
CA PRO A 196 -8.07 10.21 2.45
C PRO A 196 -7.52 9.01 3.22
N ARG A 197 -7.67 7.80 2.67
CA ARG A 197 -7.20 6.55 3.27
C ARG A 197 -5.67 6.48 3.33
N VAL A 198 -4.99 6.86 2.26
CA VAL A 198 -3.52 6.95 2.21
C VAL A 198 -3.02 7.97 3.22
N SER A 199 -3.59 9.18 3.24
CA SER A 199 -3.21 10.24 4.17
C SER A 199 -3.37 9.82 5.63
N ALA A 200 -4.52 9.24 6.00
CA ALA A 200 -4.76 8.75 7.35
C ALA A 200 -3.77 7.64 7.75
N THR A 201 -3.39 6.77 6.82
CA THR A 201 -2.41 5.70 7.06
C THR A 201 -1.01 6.26 7.25
N GLN A 202 -0.62 7.26 6.46
CA GLN A 202 0.66 7.97 6.61
C GLN A 202 0.77 8.63 8.00
N GLU A 203 -0.27 9.35 8.42
CA GLU A 203 -0.31 9.99 9.74
C GLU A 203 -0.22 8.95 10.87
N TYR A 204 -0.96 7.84 10.72
CA TYR A 204 -0.92 6.73 11.68
C TYR A 204 0.48 6.13 11.81
N GLU A 205 1.08 5.73 10.69
CA GLU A 205 2.41 5.12 10.63
C GLU A 205 3.48 6.06 11.21
N GLN A 206 3.43 7.35 10.86
CA GLN A 206 4.36 8.33 11.41
C GLN A 206 4.21 8.48 12.93
N ARG A 207 2.97 8.47 13.45
CA ARG A 207 2.69 8.55 14.88
C ARG A 207 3.17 7.30 15.61
N GLN A 208 2.87 6.12 15.10
CA GLN A 208 3.32 4.85 15.69
C GLN A 208 4.84 4.77 15.73
N PHE A 209 5.48 5.09 14.62
CA PHE A 209 6.92 5.11 14.52
C PHE A 209 7.55 6.06 15.54
N GLY A 210 7.02 7.28 15.67
CA GLY A 210 7.47 8.26 16.65
C GLY A 210 7.23 7.82 18.11
N MET A 211 6.13 7.15 18.39
CA MET A 211 5.80 6.62 19.71
C MET A 211 6.77 5.50 20.11
N PHE A 212 6.96 4.49 19.25
CA PHE A 212 7.83 3.35 19.58
C PHE A 212 9.31 3.76 19.66
N SER A 213 9.76 4.70 18.82
CA SER A 213 11.14 5.22 18.79
C SER A 213 11.35 6.48 19.66
N ALA A 214 10.49 6.71 20.65
CA ALA A 214 10.59 7.88 21.53
C ALA A 214 11.99 8.01 22.17
N PRO A 215 12.62 9.20 22.15
CA PRO A 215 13.91 9.42 22.78
C PRO A 215 13.79 9.46 24.30
N ALA A 216 14.91 9.21 24.98
CA ALA A 216 15.00 9.33 26.43
C ALA A 216 14.44 10.67 26.95
N GLY A 217 13.73 10.61 28.07
CA GLY A 217 13.07 11.75 28.70
C GLY A 217 11.56 11.56 28.83
N PRO A 218 10.78 12.65 28.97
CA PRO A 218 9.33 12.58 29.15
C PRO A 218 8.59 11.75 28.08
N PRO A 219 8.93 11.81 26.77
CA PRO A 219 8.26 10.99 25.75
C PRO A 219 8.43 9.48 25.96
N MET A 220 9.64 9.02 26.32
CA MET A 220 9.90 7.61 26.60
C MET A 220 9.18 7.14 27.87
N ILE A 221 9.15 7.98 28.92
CA ILE A 221 8.40 7.66 30.16
C ILE A 221 6.91 7.49 29.85
N GLN A 222 6.35 8.36 29.01
CA GLN A 222 4.95 8.26 28.58
C GLN A 222 4.70 7.00 27.75
N ARG A 223 5.56 6.70 26.78
CA ARG A 223 5.49 5.46 25.98
C ARG A 223 5.51 4.22 26.88
N ASP A 224 6.47 4.14 27.80
CA ASP A 224 6.65 2.97 28.67
C ASP A 224 5.45 2.76 29.60
N ALA A 225 4.90 3.85 30.15
CA ALA A 225 3.68 3.79 30.96
C ALA A 225 2.49 3.26 30.14
N MET A 226 2.31 3.76 28.90
CA MET A 226 1.25 3.31 28.01
C MET A 226 1.38 1.83 27.63
N MET A 227 2.59 1.38 27.24
CA MET A 227 2.81 -0.02 26.87
C MET A 227 2.67 -0.97 28.06
N ARG A 228 3.13 -0.58 29.26
CA ARG A 228 2.90 -1.37 30.49
C ARG A 228 1.42 -1.47 30.84
N ALA A 229 0.66 -0.39 30.67
CA ALA A 229 -0.78 -0.41 30.88
C ALA A 229 -1.48 -1.37 29.90
N ALA A 230 -1.10 -1.35 28.61
CA ALA A 230 -1.64 -2.28 27.62
C ALA A 230 -1.35 -3.76 27.97
N LEU A 231 -0.13 -4.06 28.45
CA LEU A 231 0.25 -5.42 28.87
C LEU A 231 -0.43 -5.87 30.17
N ALA A 232 -0.87 -4.94 31.03
CA ALA A 232 -1.48 -5.28 32.32
C ALA A 232 -2.86 -5.93 32.20
N TYR A 233 -3.54 -5.80 31.06
CA TYR A 233 -4.83 -6.42 30.83
C TYR A 233 -4.71 -7.91 30.44
N GLU A 234 -3.50 -8.38 30.10
CA GLU A 234 -3.18 -9.71 29.53
C GLU A 234 -3.89 -9.98 28.17
N ASP A 235 -5.20 -9.74 28.13
CA ASP A 235 -6.10 -9.88 27.01
C ASP A 235 -6.95 -8.59 26.83
N TRP A 236 -6.96 -8.08 25.61
CA TRP A 236 -7.87 -7.07 25.08
C TRP A 236 -9.36 -7.29 25.39
N GLU A 237 -9.85 -8.51 25.58
CA GLU A 237 -11.21 -8.81 26.04
C GLU A 237 -11.50 -8.33 27.48
N HIS A 238 -10.46 -8.09 28.27
CA HIS A 238 -10.58 -7.61 29.65
C HIS A 238 -10.43 -6.10 29.75
N MET A 239 -10.13 -5.41 28.64
CA MET A 239 -10.06 -3.95 28.60
C MET A 239 -11.45 -3.32 28.69
N ASP A 240 -11.58 -2.27 29.50
CA ASP A 240 -12.76 -1.42 29.44
C ASP A 240 -12.81 -0.68 28.09
N GLU A 241 -14.02 -0.30 27.67
CA GLU A 241 -14.26 0.25 26.33
C GLU A 241 -13.45 1.52 26.03
N ASP A 242 -13.27 2.39 27.04
CA ASP A 242 -12.51 3.64 26.89
C ASP A 242 -11.02 3.34 26.71
N THR A 243 -10.46 2.45 27.53
CA THR A 243 -9.06 1.99 27.39
C THR A 243 -8.84 1.27 26.07
N PHE A 244 -9.76 0.39 25.67
CA PHE A 244 -9.68 -0.33 24.39
C PHE A 244 -9.66 0.63 23.21
N LYS A 245 -10.59 1.61 23.15
CA LYS A 245 -10.61 2.62 22.09
C LYS A 245 -9.34 3.47 22.08
N MET A 246 -8.82 3.82 23.25
CA MET A 246 -7.59 4.58 23.38
C MET A 246 -6.36 3.83 22.86
N VAL A 247 -6.23 2.54 23.17
CA VAL A 247 -5.05 1.72 22.80
C VAL A 247 -5.18 1.17 21.38
N TRP A 248 -6.33 0.61 21.02
CA TRP A 248 -6.54 -0.17 19.80
C TRP A 248 -7.46 0.47 18.78
N GLY A 249 -8.22 1.51 19.14
CA GLY A 249 -9.22 2.09 18.25
C GLY A 249 -8.67 2.56 16.90
N ASN A 250 -7.50 3.21 16.90
CA ASN A 250 -6.85 3.65 15.66
C ASN A 250 -6.32 2.47 14.83
N GLU A 251 -5.74 1.45 15.49
CA GLU A 251 -5.24 0.24 14.83
C GLU A 251 -6.40 -0.54 14.18
N LEU A 252 -7.52 -0.68 14.88
CA LEU A 252 -8.73 -1.33 14.36
C LEU A 252 -9.34 -0.55 13.20
N ALA A 253 -9.41 0.77 13.28
CA ALA A 253 -9.89 1.60 12.18
C ALA A 253 -8.99 1.45 10.93
N LEU A 254 -7.68 1.28 11.13
CA LEU A 254 -6.71 1.10 10.07
C LEU A 254 -6.78 -0.31 9.44
N MET A 255 -6.89 -1.35 10.28
CA MET A 255 -6.88 -2.77 9.88
C MET A 255 -8.24 -3.28 9.42
N GLY A 256 -9.33 -2.71 9.93
CA GLY A 256 -10.71 -3.06 9.57
C GLY A 256 -11.20 -2.42 8.27
N HIS A 257 -10.34 -1.74 7.53
CA HIS A 257 -10.71 -1.07 6.28
C HIS A 257 -10.97 -2.07 5.15
N ASP A 258 -12.17 -2.02 4.55
CA ASP A 258 -12.49 -2.77 3.33
C ASP A 258 -12.54 -1.83 2.12
N ALA A 259 -11.48 -1.86 1.31
CA ALA A 259 -11.37 -1.05 0.09
C ALA A 259 -12.47 -1.37 -0.95
N GLY A 260 -13.04 -2.58 -0.90
CA GLY A 260 -14.16 -2.98 -1.75
C GLY A 260 -15.47 -2.35 -1.33
N GLU A 261 -15.77 -2.36 -0.03
CA GLU A 261 -16.95 -1.69 0.53
C GLU A 261 -16.93 -0.19 0.19
N GLN A 262 -15.77 0.46 0.29
CA GLN A 262 -15.65 1.88 -0.08
C GLN A 262 -16.00 2.15 -1.55
N VAL A 263 -15.65 1.25 -2.46
CA VAL A 263 -16.05 1.35 -3.87
C VAL A 263 -17.55 1.11 -4.04
N ASP A 264 -18.11 0.14 -3.32
CA ASP A 264 -19.53 -0.21 -3.41
C ASP A 264 -20.42 0.94 -2.90
N ASP A 265 -19.99 1.62 -1.83
CA ASP A 265 -20.62 2.82 -1.28
C ASP A 265 -20.56 3.99 -2.27
N TRP A 266 -19.36 4.28 -2.79
CA TRP A 266 -19.18 5.32 -3.81
C TRP A 266 -20.03 5.03 -5.05
N TRP A 267 -20.04 3.78 -5.52
CA TRP A 267 -20.86 3.38 -6.65
C TRP A 267 -22.34 3.54 -6.37
N THR A 268 -22.81 3.17 -5.18
CA THR A 268 -24.21 3.37 -4.77
C THR A 268 -24.62 4.84 -4.82
N GLN A 269 -23.74 5.74 -4.40
CA GLN A 269 -23.95 7.18 -4.44
C GLN A 269 -24.02 7.73 -5.88
N TRP A 270 -23.11 7.27 -6.76
CA TRP A 270 -22.89 7.90 -8.06
C TRP A 270 -23.47 7.15 -9.27
N ARG A 271 -23.88 5.88 -9.14
CA ARG A 271 -24.34 5.04 -10.27
C ARG A 271 -25.42 5.68 -11.14
N SER A 272 -26.35 6.41 -10.53
CA SER A 272 -27.48 7.03 -11.24
C SER A 272 -27.01 8.09 -12.24
N PHE A 273 -25.91 8.78 -11.93
CA PHE A 273 -25.28 9.74 -12.82
C PHE A 273 -24.69 9.06 -14.06
N PHE A 274 -24.04 7.91 -13.89
CA PHE A 274 -23.47 7.14 -15.00
C PHE A 274 -24.56 6.51 -15.87
N GLU A 275 -25.58 5.90 -15.27
CA GLU A 275 -26.72 5.34 -16.00
C GLU A 275 -27.53 6.41 -16.74
N GLY A 276 -27.70 7.59 -16.14
CA GLY A 276 -28.38 8.72 -16.77
C GLY A 276 -27.65 9.22 -18.02
N LYS A 277 -26.32 9.35 -17.95
CA LYS A 277 -25.48 9.71 -19.11
C LYS A 277 -25.53 8.67 -20.22
N GLU A 278 -25.58 7.39 -19.86
CA GLU A 278 -25.66 6.31 -20.85
C GLU A 278 -27.01 6.33 -21.58
N ARG A 279 -28.11 6.51 -20.84
CA ARG A 279 -29.45 6.66 -21.45
C ARG A 279 -29.53 7.86 -22.39
N ALA A 280 -28.89 8.98 -22.04
CA ALA A 280 -28.81 10.16 -22.90
C ALA A 280 -28.03 9.86 -24.19
N ARG A 281 -26.85 9.24 -24.08
CA ARG A 281 -26.06 8.80 -25.24
C ARG A 281 -26.81 7.83 -26.15
N GLN A 282 -27.49 6.84 -25.59
CA GLN A 282 -28.27 5.89 -26.37
C GLN A 282 -29.38 6.61 -27.15
N ARG A 283 -30.09 7.56 -26.52
CA ARG A 283 -31.09 8.39 -27.21
C ARG A 283 -30.50 9.16 -28.39
N ASP A 284 -29.34 9.80 -28.20
CA ASP A 284 -28.69 10.61 -29.23
C ASP A 284 -28.12 9.74 -30.38
N SER A 285 -27.84 8.46 -30.13
CA SER A 285 -27.33 7.51 -31.13
C SER A 285 -28.41 6.89 -32.03
N ILE A 286 -29.70 7.04 -31.71
CA ILE A 286 -30.79 6.52 -32.53
C ILE A 286 -30.92 7.39 -33.78
N GLN A 287 -30.46 6.88 -34.93
CA GLN A 287 -30.78 7.47 -36.22
C GLN A 287 -32.26 7.24 -36.54
N ILE A 288 -33.06 8.31 -36.51
CA ILE A 288 -34.44 8.27 -37.02
C ILE A 288 -34.34 8.18 -38.55
N PRO A 289 -34.86 7.11 -39.20
CA PRO A 289 -34.88 7.03 -40.65
C PRO A 289 -35.67 8.22 -41.21
N VAL A 290 -35.03 9.01 -42.06
CA VAL A 290 -35.74 10.04 -42.83
C VAL A 290 -36.67 9.31 -43.80
N LEU A 291 -37.97 9.31 -43.51
CA LEU A 291 -38.98 8.82 -44.44
C LEU A 291 -38.88 9.64 -45.73
N GLN A 292 -38.47 9.00 -46.82
CA GLN A 292 -38.53 9.64 -48.13
C GLN A 292 -40.01 9.91 -48.47
N PRO A 293 -40.35 11.12 -48.95
CA PRO A 293 -41.72 11.41 -49.32
C PRO A 293 -42.17 10.43 -50.41
N ALA A 294 -43.33 9.82 -50.20
CA ALA A 294 -43.93 8.91 -51.17
C ALA A 294 -44.11 9.65 -52.51
N SER A 295 -43.47 9.14 -53.57
CA SER A 295 -43.78 9.54 -54.93
C SER A 295 -45.19 9.07 -55.25
N TYR A 296 -46.10 10.03 -55.42
CA TYR A 296 -47.39 9.77 -56.03
C TYR A 296 -47.19 9.80 -57.55
N ASP A 297 -47.15 8.62 -58.16
CA ASP A 297 -47.30 8.43 -59.61
C ASP A 297 -48.78 8.54 -60.01
#